data_AF-A0A533MKC9-F1
#
_entry.id   AF-A0A533MKC9-F1
#
_cell.length_a   1.000
_cell.length_b   1.000
_cell.length_c   1.000
_cell.angle_alpha   90.00
_cell.angle_beta   90.00
_cell.angle_gamma   90.00
#
_symmetry.space_group_name_H-M   'P 1'
#
loop_
_entity.id
_entity.type
_entity.pdbx_description
1 polymer ?
#
loop_
_entity_poly.entity_id
_entity_poly.type
_entity_poly.pdbx_seq_one_letter_code
_entity_poly.pdbx_strand_id
1 'polypeptide(L)'
;AAKTQNYSGFIKFKSPQYWRKLGQTRTKRNIRDSTATKIGVLCHLSKKNVRSDLIWFFKCMMKSKRHSIGLSVELDLNPDEIAFLLDTRTTTKKVKQIYDVAQEIIIENLEHNVEVFGGFGYKADNQQNNKIEEEVIEQVTDEQEDTEKGSQKSLFDF
;
A
#
# COMPACT_ATOMS: atom_id res chain seq x y z
N ALA A 1 21.35 30.31 -18.83
CA ALA A 1 20.28 30.65 -17.87
C ALA A 1 20.79 30.78 -16.42
N ALA A 2 21.48 29.80 -15.83
CA ALA A 2 21.94 29.92 -14.42
C ALA A 2 23.19 30.81 -14.21
N LYS A 3 24.04 30.95 -15.24
CA LYS A 3 25.26 31.79 -15.20
C LYS A 3 25.01 33.28 -15.46
N THR A 4 23.76 33.66 -15.80
CA THR A 4 23.37 35.01 -16.21
C THR A 4 22.71 35.82 -15.10
N GLN A 5 22.49 35.24 -13.91
CA GLN A 5 21.92 35.97 -12.78
C GLN A 5 23.03 36.46 -11.85
N ASN A 6 23.06 37.78 -11.65
CA ASN A 6 23.88 38.41 -10.63
C ASN A 6 23.17 38.23 -9.28
N TYR A 7 23.68 37.32 -8.46
CA TYR A 7 23.19 37.15 -7.10
C TYR A 7 23.74 38.30 -6.23
N SER A 8 22.90 39.27 -5.87
CA SER A 8 23.26 40.31 -4.91
C SER A 8 23.03 39.82 -3.48
N GLY A 9 24.03 39.96 -2.60
CA GLY A 9 23.94 39.60 -1.18
C GLY A 9 24.67 38.31 -0.78
N PHE A 10 24.77 38.05 0.52
CA PHE A 10 25.43 36.85 1.05
C PHE A 10 24.54 35.61 0.89
N ILE A 11 24.94 34.68 0.02
CA ILE A 11 24.32 33.36 -0.09
C ILE A 11 25.18 32.36 0.67
N LYS A 12 24.65 31.83 1.78
CA LYS A 12 25.31 30.74 2.52
C LYS A 12 25.46 29.53 1.59
N PHE A 13 26.67 29.01 1.46
CA PHE A 13 26.92 27.75 0.75
C PHE A 13 26.01 26.63 1.30
N LYS A 14 25.27 25.98 0.40
CA LYS A 14 24.42 24.82 0.71
C LYS A 14 24.93 23.63 -0.08
N SER A 15 24.84 22.44 0.50
CA SER A 15 25.12 21.21 -0.22
C SER A 15 24.17 21.05 -1.43
N PRO A 16 24.63 20.40 -2.52
CA PRO A 16 23.82 20.22 -3.73
C PRO A 16 22.48 19.52 -3.44
N GLN A 17 21.38 20.27 -3.54
CA GLN A 17 20.04 19.73 -3.27
C GLN A 17 19.49 18.87 -4.41
N TYR A 18 20.01 19.04 -5.63
CA TYR A 18 19.49 18.37 -6.82
C TYR A 18 19.65 16.86 -6.75
N TRP A 19 20.83 16.36 -6.32
CA TRP A 19 21.08 14.93 -6.19
C TRP A 19 20.20 14.25 -5.15
N ARG A 20 19.92 14.95 -4.04
CA ARG A 20 18.96 14.48 -3.04
C ARG A 20 17.56 14.33 -3.63
N LYS A 21 17.09 15.32 -4.40
CA LYS A 21 15.79 15.26 -5.09
C LYS A 21 15.75 14.12 -6.12
N LEU A 22 16.82 13.92 -6.88
CA LEU A 22 16.93 12.81 -7.84
C LEU A 22 16.80 11.44 -7.15
N GLY A 23 17.50 11.24 -6.03
CA GLY A 23 17.38 10.01 -5.24
C GLY A 23 15.95 9.77 -4.74
N GLN A 24 15.34 10.78 -4.13
CA GLN A 24 13.96 10.68 -3.62
C GLN A 24 12.94 10.38 -4.73
N THR A 25 13.07 11.04 -5.88
CA THR A 25 12.16 10.80 -7.01
C THR A 25 12.38 9.42 -7.63
N ARG A 26 13.61 8.90 -7.64
CA ARG A 26 13.91 7.53 -8.10
C ARG A 26 13.18 6.49 -7.25
N THR A 27 13.28 6.58 -5.92
CA THR A 27 12.60 5.63 -5.02
C THR A 27 11.08 5.64 -5.23
N LYS A 28 10.47 6.84 -5.31
CA LYS A 28 9.02 6.95 -5.57
C LYS A 28 8.61 6.38 -6.93
N ARG A 29 9.42 6.61 -7.98
CA ARG A 29 9.17 6.03 -9.31
C ARG A 29 9.27 4.52 -9.28
N ASN A 30 10.25 3.95 -8.56
CA ASN A 30 10.40 2.50 -8.46
C ASN A 30 9.17 1.84 -7.83
N ILE A 31 8.65 2.37 -6.71
CA ILE A 31 7.45 1.83 -6.04
C ILE A 31 6.20 1.95 -6.94
N ARG A 32 6.03 3.09 -7.63
CA ARG A 32 4.94 3.27 -8.60
C ARG A 32 5.06 2.32 -9.79
N ASP A 33 6.28 2.10 -10.28
CA ASP A 33 6.49 1.27 -11.47
C ASP A 33 6.41 -0.23 -11.12
N SER A 34 6.77 -0.63 -9.89
CA SER A 34 6.56 -2.00 -9.38
C SER A 34 5.07 -2.30 -9.16
N THR A 35 4.32 -1.41 -8.50
CA THR A 35 2.85 -1.53 -8.41
C THR A 35 2.19 -1.62 -9.79
N ALA A 36 2.59 -0.75 -10.72
CA ALA A 36 2.08 -0.78 -12.08
C ALA A 36 2.43 -2.07 -12.83
N THR A 37 3.56 -2.73 -12.51
CA THR A 37 3.88 -4.04 -13.09
C THR A 37 2.92 -5.13 -12.64
N LYS A 38 2.65 -5.21 -11.33
CA LYS A 38 1.78 -6.24 -10.74
C LYS A 38 0.36 -6.12 -11.26
N ILE A 39 -0.19 -4.91 -11.23
CA ILE A 39 -1.52 -4.61 -11.80
C ILE A 39 -1.54 -4.89 -13.30
N GLY A 40 -0.47 -4.54 -14.02
CA GLY A 40 -0.36 -4.78 -15.46
C GLY A 40 -0.35 -6.27 -15.82
N VAL A 41 0.29 -7.10 -15.00
CA VAL A 41 0.28 -8.56 -15.17
C VAL A 41 -1.13 -9.11 -14.95
N LEU A 42 -1.80 -8.71 -13.85
CA LEU A 42 -3.16 -9.15 -13.55
C LEU A 42 -4.18 -8.74 -14.62
N CYS A 43 -4.11 -7.48 -15.07
CA CYS A 43 -5.07 -6.93 -16.04
C CYS A 43 -4.63 -7.10 -17.51
N HIS A 44 -3.49 -7.73 -17.79
CA HIS A 44 -2.87 -7.82 -19.11
C HIS A 44 -2.69 -6.46 -19.82
N LEU A 45 -2.23 -5.45 -19.08
CA LEU A 45 -2.02 -4.08 -19.58
C LEU A 45 -0.57 -3.64 -19.46
N SER A 46 -0.17 -2.72 -20.35
CA SER A 46 1.15 -2.10 -20.26
C SER A 46 1.27 -1.22 -19.01
N LYS A 47 2.49 -1.10 -18.46
CA LYS A 47 2.76 -0.18 -17.33
C LYS A 47 2.33 1.25 -17.61
N LYS A 48 2.30 1.66 -18.88
CA LYS A 48 1.88 3.01 -19.29
C LYS A 48 0.40 3.22 -19.05
N ASN A 49 -0.43 2.28 -19.48
CA ASN A 49 -1.89 2.35 -19.33
C ASN A 49 -2.29 2.26 -17.85
N VAL A 50 -1.63 1.38 -17.09
CA VAL A 50 -1.89 1.28 -15.65
C VAL A 50 -1.63 2.61 -14.92
N ARG A 51 -0.55 3.30 -15.29
CA ARG A 51 -0.19 4.60 -14.69
C ARG A 51 -1.18 5.72 -15.02
N SER A 52 -1.79 5.70 -16.20
CA SER A 52 -2.74 6.76 -16.60
C SER A 52 -4.14 6.48 -16.08
N ASP A 53 -4.60 5.24 -16.16
CA ASP A 53 -6.03 4.96 -16.08
C ASP A 53 -6.42 4.15 -14.83
N LEU A 54 -5.61 3.18 -14.43
CA LEU A 54 -5.98 2.21 -13.40
C LEU A 54 -5.51 2.55 -12.00
N ILE A 55 -4.39 3.27 -11.84
CA ILE A 55 -3.79 3.44 -10.52
C ILE A 55 -4.73 4.12 -9.52
N TRP A 56 -5.52 5.09 -9.98
CA TRP A 56 -6.53 5.76 -9.15
C TRP A 56 -7.65 4.80 -8.71
N PHE A 57 -8.08 3.90 -9.59
CA PHE A 57 -9.13 2.93 -9.28
C PHE A 57 -8.68 1.97 -8.17
N PHE A 58 -7.47 1.43 -8.27
CA PHE A 58 -6.90 0.57 -7.22
C PHE A 58 -6.73 1.31 -5.90
N LYS A 59 -6.33 2.59 -5.92
CA LYS A 59 -6.30 3.43 -4.71
C LYS A 59 -7.67 3.56 -4.05
N CYS A 60 -8.73 3.76 -4.84
CA CYS A 60 -10.10 3.82 -4.33
C CYS A 60 -10.54 2.47 -3.73
N MET A 61 -10.25 1.35 -4.40
CA MET A 61 -10.59 0.02 -3.89
C MET A 61 -9.87 -0.28 -2.56
N MET A 62 -8.58 0.06 -2.46
CA MET A 62 -7.77 -0.16 -1.26
C MET A 62 -8.25 0.64 -0.04
N LYS A 63 -9.02 1.72 -0.22
CA LYS A 63 -9.64 2.43 0.92
C LYS A 63 -10.67 1.56 1.63
N SER A 64 -11.37 0.70 0.90
CA SER A 64 -12.29 -0.28 1.46
C SER A 64 -11.50 -1.45 2.04
N LYS A 65 -11.60 -1.65 3.35
CA LYS A 65 -10.89 -2.69 4.08
C LYS A 65 -11.10 -4.11 3.53
N ARG A 66 -12.34 -4.46 3.17
CA ARG A 66 -12.67 -5.76 2.58
C ARG A 66 -11.84 -6.06 1.32
N HIS A 67 -11.61 -5.04 0.50
CA HIS A 67 -10.91 -5.19 -0.76
C HIS A 67 -9.39 -5.06 -0.57
N SER A 68 -8.91 -4.40 0.48
CA SER A 68 -7.47 -4.18 0.66
C SER A 68 -6.69 -5.46 0.91
N ILE A 69 -7.26 -6.39 1.68
CA ILE A 69 -6.61 -7.69 1.96
C ILE A 69 -6.62 -8.54 0.69
N GLY A 70 -7.80 -8.77 0.10
CA GLY A 70 -7.93 -9.59 -1.11
C GLY A 70 -7.07 -9.08 -2.28
N LEU A 71 -7.01 -7.77 -2.51
CA LEU A 71 -6.12 -7.19 -3.53
C LEU A 71 -4.64 -7.36 -3.19
N SER A 72 -4.27 -7.30 -1.90
CA SER A 72 -2.89 -7.50 -1.48
C SER A 72 -2.43 -8.95 -1.67
N VAL A 73 -3.33 -9.91 -1.46
CA VAL A 73 -3.10 -11.33 -1.74
C VAL A 73 -2.97 -11.57 -3.26
N GLU A 74 -3.95 -11.14 -4.03
CA GLU A 74 -4.01 -11.40 -5.48
C GLU A 74 -2.82 -10.78 -6.24
N LEU A 75 -2.40 -9.59 -5.84
CA LEU A 75 -1.28 -8.88 -6.46
C LEU A 75 0.08 -9.15 -5.78
N ASP A 76 0.11 -9.93 -4.69
CA ASP A 76 1.28 -10.16 -3.84
C ASP A 76 2.01 -8.85 -3.48
N LEU A 77 1.30 -7.89 -2.88
CA LEU A 77 1.82 -6.53 -2.66
C LEU A 77 2.85 -6.45 -1.52
N ASN A 78 3.92 -5.67 -1.75
CA ASN A 78 4.91 -5.33 -0.73
C ASN A 78 4.38 -4.20 0.19
N PRO A 79 4.86 -3.98 1.43
CA PRO A 79 4.29 -2.96 2.31
C PRO A 79 4.52 -1.54 1.78
N ASP A 80 5.60 -1.31 1.04
CA ASP A 80 5.85 -0.04 0.34
C ASP A 80 4.78 0.26 -0.73
N GLU A 81 4.28 -0.78 -1.38
CA GLU A 81 3.29 -0.72 -2.44
C GLU A 81 1.88 -0.52 -1.87
N ILE A 82 1.56 -1.23 -0.77
CA ILE A 82 0.33 -1.05 0.00
C ILE A 82 0.26 0.39 0.52
N ALA A 83 1.35 0.90 1.10
CA ALA A 83 1.42 2.28 1.57
C ALA A 83 1.24 3.30 0.42
N PHE A 84 1.81 3.01 -0.76
CA PHE A 84 1.61 3.84 -1.95
C PHE A 84 0.15 3.88 -2.43
N LEU A 85 -0.57 2.75 -2.37
CA LEU A 85 -1.98 2.69 -2.75
C LEU A 85 -2.91 3.31 -1.71
N LEU A 86 -2.56 3.24 -0.43
CA LEU A 86 -3.29 3.89 0.66
C LEU A 86 -2.97 5.37 0.82
N ASP A 87 -1.95 5.88 0.12
CA ASP A 87 -1.39 7.23 0.32
C ASP A 87 -0.93 7.49 1.77
N THR A 88 -0.44 6.45 2.45
CA THR A 88 0.07 6.49 3.82
C THR A 88 1.58 6.25 3.88
N ARG A 89 2.15 6.32 5.09
CA ARG A 89 3.54 5.92 5.32
C ARG A 89 3.63 4.41 5.50
N THR A 90 4.77 3.85 5.11
CA THR A 90 5.10 2.42 5.21
C THR A 90 5.09 1.93 6.66
N THR A 91 5.41 2.81 7.60
CA THR A 91 5.45 2.53 9.04
C THR A 91 4.08 2.56 9.73
N THR A 92 2.97 2.68 8.98
CA THR A 92 1.63 2.74 9.60
C THR A 92 1.17 1.34 10.02
N LYS A 93 0.53 1.25 11.20
CA LYS A 93 0.00 -0.01 11.73
C LYS A 93 -0.93 -0.71 10.73
N LYS A 94 -1.81 0.06 10.07
CA LYS A 94 -2.74 -0.43 9.05
C LYS A 94 -2.04 -1.15 7.89
N VAL A 95 -0.93 -0.60 7.38
CA VAL A 95 -0.16 -1.24 6.30
C VAL A 95 0.42 -2.56 6.78
N LYS A 96 0.97 -2.59 7.99
CA LYS A 96 1.53 -3.80 8.58
C LYS A 96 0.47 -4.88 8.77
N GLN A 97 -0.67 -4.55 9.36
CA GLN A 97 -1.78 -5.48 9.57
C GLN A 97 -2.29 -6.09 8.24
N ILE A 98 -2.47 -5.26 7.20
CA ILE A 98 -2.90 -5.76 5.88
C ILE A 98 -1.86 -6.72 5.29
N TYR A 99 -0.58 -6.39 5.42
CA TYR A 99 0.51 -7.23 4.90
C TYR A 99 0.59 -8.57 5.65
N ASP A 100 0.57 -8.55 6.98
CA ASP A 100 0.68 -9.75 7.81
C ASP A 100 -0.47 -10.72 7.50
N VAL A 101 -1.72 -10.23 7.46
CA VAL A 101 -2.90 -11.03 7.10
C VAL A 101 -2.81 -11.55 5.66
N ALA A 102 -2.37 -10.73 4.71
CA ALA A 102 -2.24 -11.18 3.33
C ALA A 102 -1.20 -12.31 3.19
N GLN A 103 -0.09 -12.25 3.92
CA GLN A 103 0.93 -13.29 3.89
C GLN A 103 0.44 -14.61 4.50
N GLU A 104 -0.35 -14.57 5.58
CA GLU A 104 -0.97 -15.77 6.16
C GLU A 104 -1.87 -16.47 5.13
N ILE A 105 -2.73 -15.70 4.44
CA ILE A 105 -3.61 -16.23 3.39
C ILE A 105 -2.81 -16.80 2.21
N ILE A 106 -1.71 -16.16 1.81
CA ILE A 106 -0.85 -16.68 0.73
C ILE A 106 -0.22 -18.01 1.13
N ILE A 107 0.26 -18.14 2.37
CA ILE A 107 0.87 -19.37 2.88
C ILE A 107 -0.17 -20.49 2.93
N GLU A 108 -1.36 -20.23 3.47
CA GLU A 108 -2.45 -21.22 3.53
C GLU A 108 -2.82 -21.71 2.11
N ASN A 109 -2.96 -20.79 1.15
CA ASN A 109 -3.23 -21.14 -0.25
C ASN A 109 -2.10 -21.96 -0.87
N LEU A 110 -0.84 -21.67 -0.55
CA LEU A 110 0.31 -22.45 -1.02
C LEU A 110 0.31 -23.85 -0.44
N GLU A 111 0.09 -24.01 0.87
CA GLU A 111 -0.03 -25.30 1.54
C GLU A 111 -1.14 -26.14 0.92
N HIS A 112 -2.33 -25.54 0.75
CA HIS A 112 -3.46 -26.17 0.09
C HIS A 112 -3.11 -26.63 -1.34
N ASN A 113 -2.48 -25.76 -2.14
CA ASN A 113 -2.08 -26.10 -3.50
C ASN A 113 -1.07 -27.26 -3.53
N VAL A 114 -0.14 -27.32 -2.58
CA VAL A 114 0.84 -28.41 -2.45
C VAL A 114 0.16 -29.72 -2.09
N GLU A 115 -0.78 -29.72 -1.14
CA GLU A 115 -1.50 -30.93 -0.73
C GLU A 115 -2.35 -31.51 -1.86
N VAL A 116 -3.06 -30.63 -2.58
CA VAL A 116 -3.87 -31.01 -3.74
C VAL A 116 -2.99 -31.55 -4.86
N PHE A 117 -1.89 -30.85 -5.20
CA PHE A 117 -0.98 -31.28 -6.26
C PHE A 117 -0.23 -32.58 -5.90
N GLY A 118 0.16 -32.75 -4.64
CA GLY A 118 0.87 -33.93 -4.14
C GLY A 118 -0.01 -35.17 -3.97
N GLY A 119 -1.33 -35.05 -4.12
CA GLY A 119 -2.27 -36.15 -3.97
C GLY A 119 -2.42 -36.63 -2.51
N PHE A 120 -2.09 -35.78 -1.53
CA PHE A 120 -2.13 -36.13 -0.11
C PHE A 120 -3.57 -36.16 0.47
N GLY A 121 -4.57 -35.81 -0.33
CA GLY A 121 -5.98 -35.84 0.05
C GLY A 121 -6.32 -34.70 1.02
N TYR A 122 -6.63 -33.52 0.46
CA TYR A 122 -7.03 -32.36 1.25
C TYR A 122 -8.36 -32.61 1.98
N LYS A 123 -8.40 -32.30 3.28
CA LYS A 123 -9.63 -32.27 4.08
C LYS A 123 -10.04 -30.81 4.27
N ALA A 124 -11.09 -30.39 3.56
CA ALA A 124 -11.62 -29.03 3.64
C ALA A 124 -12.45 -28.82 4.91
N ASP A 125 -11.89 -28.16 5.92
CA ASP A 125 -12.62 -27.71 7.11
C ASP A 125 -13.33 -26.37 6.83
N ASN A 126 -14.40 -26.42 6.01
CA ASN A 126 -15.13 -25.25 5.50
C ASN A 126 -15.77 -24.31 6.56
N GLN A 127 -15.78 -24.67 7.84
CA GLN A 127 -16.41 -23.89 8.91
C GLN A 127 -15.47 -22.90 9.60
N GLN A 128 -14.15 -23.11 9.53
CA GLN A 128 -13.16 -22.23 10.17
C GLN A 128 -12.88 -20.97 9.34
N ASN A 129 -12.78 -21.11 8.01
CA ASN A 129 -12.24 -20.07 7.13
C ASN A 129 -13.16 -18.85 7.00
N ASN A 130 -14.48 -19.04 6.96
CA ASN A 130 -15.44 -17.93 6.96
C ASN A 130 -15.41 -17.11 8.26
N LYS A 131 -15.10 -17.74 9.40
CA LYS A 131 -14.99 -17.04 10.69
C LYS A 131 -13.69 -16.24 10.81
N ILE A 132 -12.57 -16.78 10.31
CA ILE A 132 -11.28 -16.09 10.33
C ILE A 132 -11.35 -14.82 9.45
N GLU A 133 -11.98 -14.90 8.28
CA GLU A 133 -12.21 -13.75 7.42
C GLU A 133 -13.05 -12.66 8.10
N GLU A 134 -14.11 -13.01 8.82
CA GLU A 134 -14.97 -12.06 9.53
C GLU A 134 -14.30 -11.45 10.79
N GLU A 135 -13.60 -12.25 11.60
CA GLU A 135 -12.93 -11.79 12.83
C GLU A 135 -11.74 -10.85 12.55
N VAL A 136 -10.96 -11.12 11.49
CA VAL A 136 -9.85 -10.23 11.06
C VAL A 136 -10.40 -8.91 10.49
N ILE A 137 -11.59 -8.94 9.88
CA ILE A 137 -12.31 -7.76 9.43
C ILE A 137 -12.92 -6.97 10.61
N GLU A 138 -13.12 -7.54 11.79
CA GLU A 138 -13.57 -6.80 12.99
C GLU A 138 -12.42 -6.16 13.78
N GLN A 139 -11.30 -6.86 13.99
CA GLN A 139 -10.21 -6.33 14.84
C GLN A 139 -9.50 -5.08 14.29
N VAL A 140 -9.50 -4.91 12.96
CA VAL A 140 -8.88 -3.74 12.32
C VAL A 140 -9.88 -2.56 12.15
N THR A 141 -11.18 -2.73 12.44
CA THR A 141 -12.20 -1.64 12.39
C THR A 141 -12.20 -0.80 13.66
N ASP A 142 -11.86 -1.39 14.80
CA ASP A 142 -11.89 -0.73 16.11
C ASP A 142 -10.80 0.34 16.29
N GLU A 143 -9.75 0.34 15.47
CA GLU A 143 -8.66 1.33 15.55
C GLU A 143 -8.86 2.57 14.63
N GLN A 144 -9.97 2.70 13.90
CA GLN A 144 -10.15 3.76 12.88
C GLN A 144 -11.04 4.96 13.29
N GLU A 145 -11.71 4.98 14.44
CA GLU A 145 -12.50 6.16 14.87
C GLU A 145 -11.70 7.26 15.62
N ASP A 146 -10.44 7.04 15.98
CA ASP A 146 -9.73 7.95 16.89
C ASP A 146 -8.84 9.04 16.23
N THR A 147 -8.97 9.30 14.92
CA THR A 147 -8.12 10.32 14.25
C THR A 147 -8.82 11.51 13.61
N GLU A 148 -10.08 11.81 13.98
CA GLU A 148 -10.70 13.12 13.72
C GLU A 148 -11.57 13.63 14.89
N LYS A 149 -11.04 13.61 16.12
CA LYS A 149 -11.56 14.48 17.20
C LYS A 149 -10.41 15.23 17.89
N GLY A 150 -9.66 15.97 17.07
CA GLY A 150 -9.02 17.18 17.60
C GLY A 150 -10.15 18.15 17.96
N SER A 151 -10.58 18.12 19.23
CA SER A 151 -11.51 19.09 19.80
C SER A 151 -11.07 20.48 19.35
N GLN A 152 -11.80 21.06 18.39
CA GLN A 152 -11.67 22.46 18.08
C GLN A 152 -12.08 23.18 19.37
N LYS A 153 -11.10 23.73 20.09
CA LYS A 153 -11.41 24.66 21.16
C LYS A 153 -12.25 25.76 20.53
N SER A 154 -13.45 25.94 21.04
CA SER A 154 -14.34 26.98 20.54
C SER A 154 -13.65 28.33 20.70
N LEU A 155 -13.93 29.29 19.81
CA LEU A 155 -13.37 30.66 19.86
C LEU A 155 -13.71 31.40 21.19
N PHE A 156 -14.54 30.80 22.04
CA PHE A 156 -14.94 31.31 23.34
C PHE A 156 -14.28 30.55 24.52
N ASP A 157 -13.37 29.62 24.24
CA ASP A 157 -12.61 28.86 25.22
C ASP A 157 -11.26 29.58 25.51
N PHE A 158 -11.36 30.81 26.02
CA PHE A 158 -10.25 31.66 26.47
C PHE A 158 -9.84 31.34 27.93
#